data_AF-A0A0P9TJY7-F1
#
_entry.id   AF-A0A0P9TJY7-F1
#
_cell.length_a   1.000
_cell.length_b   1.000
_cell.length_c   1.000
_cell.angle_alpha   90.00
_cell.angle_beta   90.00
_cell.angle_gamma   90.00
#
_symmetry.space_group_name_H-M   'P 1'
#
loop_
_entity.id
_entity.type
_entity.pdbx_description
1 polymer ?
#
loop_
_entity_poly.entity_id
_entity_poly.type
_entity_poly.pdbx_seq_one_letter_code
_entity_poly.pdbx_strand_id
1 'polypeptide(L)'
;TQTSGSDSSLTAGYGSTQTARQDSDLTAGYGSTGTAGADSSLIAGYGSTQTSGSDSSLTAGYGSTQTARQDSDLTAGYGST
;
A
#
# COMPACT_ATOMS: atom_id res chain seq x y z
N THR A 1 -12.43 -4.48 0.29
CA THR A 1 -13.03 -3.13 0.34
C THR A 1 -12.06 -2.11 -0.23
N GLN A 2 -12.54 -1.10 -0.95
CA GLN A 2 -11.71 -0.03 -1.49
C GLN A 2 -12.28 1.32 -1.08
N THR A 3 -11.41 2.20 -0.58
CA THR A 3 -11.73 3.60 -0.29
C THR A 3 -10.71 4.46 -1.03
N SER A 4 -11.20 5.34 -1.88
CA SER A 4 -10.39 6.18 -2.76
C SER A 4 -10.59 7.65 -2.41
N GLY A 5 -9.49 8.38 -2.24
CA GLY A 5 -9.47 9.84 -2.16
C GLY A 5 -9.54 10.49 -3.54
N SER A 6 -9.60 11.82 -3.57
CA SER A 6 -9.51 12.61 -4.81
C SER A 6 -8.26 12.22 -5.60
N ASP A 7 -8.41 12.05 -6.91
CA ASP A 7 -7.29 11.79 -7.83
C ASP A 7 -6.43 10.56 -7.47
N SER A 8 -6.99 9.60 -6.72
CA SER A 8 -6.32 8.35 -6.37
C SER A 8 -6.61 7.21 -7.35
N SER A 9 -5.66 6.29 -7.50
CA SER A 9 -5.78 5.08 -8.29
C SER A 9 -5.64 3.83 -7.41
N LEU A 10 -6.58 2.89 -7.51
CA LEU A 10 -6.51 1.62 -6.78
C LEU A 10 -6.75 0.43 -7.70
N THR A 11 -5.76 -0.46 -7.74
CA THR A 11 -5.91 -1.83 -8.24
C THR A 11 -5.82 -2.78 -7.06
N ALA A 12 -6.90 -3.51 -6.76
CA ALA A 12 -6.93 -4.44 -5.62
C ALA A 12 -7.34 -5.85 -6.06
N GLY A 13 -6.56 -6.84 -5.63
CA GLY A 13 -6.89 -8.26 -5.78
C GLY A 13 -8.05 -8.69 -4.89
N TYR A 14 -8.58 -9.89 -5.12
CA TYR A 14 -9.72 -10.41 -4.36
C TYR A 14 -9.40 -10.51 -2.86
N GLY A 15 -10.39 -10.16 -2.03
CA GLY A 15 -10.25 -10.18 -0.57
C GLY A 15 -9.39 -9.07 0.02
N SER A 16 -8.91 -8.11 -0.79
CA SER A 16 -8.05 -7.03 -0.30
C SER A 16 -8.84 -5.85 0.29
N THR A 17 -8.19 -5.08 1.17
CA THR A 17 -8.75 -3.89 1.83
C THR A 17 -7.80 -2.71 1.70
N GLN A 18 -8.08 -1.81 0.76
CA GLN A 18 -7.20 -0.69 0.43
C GLN A 18 -7.87 0.66 0.72
N THR A 19 -7.11 1.57 1.32
CA THR A 19 -7.45 2.98 1.52
C THR A 19 -6.39 3.85 0.87
N ALA A 20 -6.78 4.64 -0.12
CA ALA A 20 -5.93 5.61 -0.78
C ALA A 20 -6.36 7.01 -0.37
N ARG A 21 -5.39 7.86 -0.05
CA ARG A 21 -5.65 9.29 0.17
C ARG A 21 -5.46 10.04 -1.15
N GLN A 22 -5.55 11.36 -1.09
CA GLN A 22 -5.42 12.20 -2.27
C GLN A 22 -4.16 11.87 -3.08
N ASP A 23 -4.28 11.85 -4.41
CA ASP A 23 -3.14 11.71 -5.34
C ASP A 23 -2.25 10.48 -5.05
N SER A 24 -2.85 9.37 -4.58
CA SER A 24 -2.10 8.15 -4.26
C SER A 24 -2.44 6.97 -5.15
N ASP A 25 -1.43 6.13 -5.40
CA ASP A 25 -1.48 4.97 -6.26
C ASP A 25 -1.27 3.70 -5.44
N LEU A 26 -2.22 2.76 -5.45
CA LEU A 26 -2.10 1.47 -4.77
C LEU A 26 -2.33 0.32 -5.73
N THR A 27 -1.39 -0.62 -5.76
CA THR A 27 -1.56 -1.92 -6.38
C THR A 27 -1.44 -3.01 -5.32
N ALA A 28 -2.44 -3.87 -5.20
CA ALA A 28 -2.49 -4.91 -4.18
C ALA A 28 -2.81 -6.29 -4.74
N GLY A 29 -2.01 -7.29 -4.33
CA GLY A 29 -2.29 -8.71 -4.51
C GLY A 29 -3.43 -9.19 -3.62
N TYR A 30 -3.81 -10.47 -3.72
CA TYR A 30 -4.94 -11.03 -2.97
C TYR A 30 -4.77 -10.94 -1.46
N GLY A 31 -5.86 -10.68 -0.75
CA GLY A 31 -5.91 -10.68 0.71
C GLY A 31 -5.02 -9.63 1.38
N SER A 32 -4.59 -8.60 0.64
CA SER A 32 -3.71 -7.56 1.17
C SER A 32 -4.50 -6.47 1.89
N THR A 33 -3.84 -5.74 2.78
CA THR A 33 -4.39 -4.55 3.44
C THR A 33 -3.43 -3.38 3.28
N GLY A 34 -3.92 -2.20 2.90
CA GLY A 34 -3.04 -1.07 2.59
C GLY A 34 -3.68 0.27 2.88
N THR A 35 -2.91 1.18 3.49
CA THR A 35 -3.28 2.59 3.63
C THR A 35 -2.17 3.45 3.06
N ALA A 36 -2.43 4.17 1.96
CA ALA A 36 -1.48 5.14 1.41
C ALA A 36 -1.71 6.53 2.00
N GLY A 37 -0.61 7.25 2.22
CA GLY A 37 -0.63 8.69 2.50
C GLY A 37 -1.02 9.48 1.25
N ALA A 38 -1.06 10.81 1.37
CA ALA A 38 -1.17 11.66 0.18
C ALA A 38 0.07 11.50 -0.69
N ASP A 39 -0.06 11.62 -2.01
CA ASP A 39 1.09 11.65 -2.93
C ASP A 39 1.99 10.40 -2.80
N SER A 40 1.40 9.24 -2.51
CA SER A 40 2.12 8.01 -2.16
C SER A 40 1.87 6.89 -3.15
N SER A 41 2.84 5.98 -3.31
CA SER A 41 2.76 4.84 -4.21
C SER A 41 3.07 3.52 -3.49
N LEU A 42 2.09 2.61 -3.43
CA LEU A 42 2.16 1.34 -2.70
C LEU A 42 1.97 0.15 -3.63
N ILE A 43 2.90 -0.81 -3.58
CA ILE A 43 2.80 -2.11 -4.25
C ILE A 43 2.84 -3.22 -3.19
N ALA A 44 1.71 -3.90 -2.99
CA ALA A 44 1.55 -4.98 -2.03
C ALA A 44 1.51 -6.35 -2.72
N GLY A 45 2.39 -7.27 -2.33
CA GLY A 45 2.28 -8.69 -2.59
C GLY A 45 1.13 -9.34 -1.82
N TYR A 46 0.83 -10.61 -2.07
CA TYR A 46 -0.32 -11.28 -1.45
C TYR A 46 -0.21 -11.31 0.08
N GLY A 47 -1.33 -11.10 0.77
CA GLY A 47 -1.42 -11.16 2.22
C GLY A 47 -0.54 -10.12 2.93
N SER A 48 -0.12 -9.06 2.25
CA SER A 48 0.74 -8.03 2.84
C SER A 48 -0.07 -6.96 3.54
N THR A 49 0.55 -6.26 4.49
CA THR A 49 0.00 -5.11 5.18
C THR A 49 0.93 -3.90 5.05
N GLN A 50 0.49 -2.80 4.43
CA GLN A 50 1.32 -1.59 4.27
C GLN A 50 0.60 -0.36 4.80
N THR A 51 1.31 0.51 5.52
CA THR A 51 0.83 1.84 5.90
C THR A 51 1.88 2.88 5.57
N SER A 52 1.47 3.94 4.90
CA SER A 52 2.36 4.99 4.41
C SER A 52 2.05 6.34 5.03
N GLY A 53 3.10 7.13 5.32
CA GLY A 53 2.97 8.58 5.42
C GLY A 53 2.81 9.21 4.03
N SER A 54 2.70 10.53 3.96
CA SER A 54 2.69 11.25 2.67
C SER A 54 4.01 11.09 1.91
N ASP A 55 3.98 11.32 0.60
CA ASP A 55 5.19 11.41 -0.24
C ASP A 55 6.07 10.15 -0.17
N SER A 56 5.46 8.97 -0.10
CA SER A 56 6.19 7.73 0.24
C SER A 56 5.97 6.63 -0.78
N SER A 57 6.97 5.75 -0.92
CA SER A 57 6.96 4.60 -1.81
C SER A 57 7.23 3.31 -1.04
N LEU A 58 6.33 2.34 -1.12
CA LEU A 58 6.49 1.06 -0.41
C LEU A 58 6.23 -0.11 -1.36
N THR A 59 7.19 -1.04 -1.43
CA THR A 59 7.03 -2.33 -2.14
C THR A 59 7.14 -3.49 -1.16
N ALA A 60 6.11 -4.32 -1.06
CA ALA A 60 6.06 -5.48 -0.17
C ALA A 60 6.00 -6.79 -0.94
N GLY A 61 6.87 -7.74 -0.57
CA GLY A 61 6.74 -9.15 -0.95
C GLY A 61 5.58 -9.84 -0.21
N TYR A 62 5.32 -11.10 -0.55
CA TYR A 62 4.28 -11.92 0.09
C TYR A 62 4.35 -11.90 1.62
N GLY A 63 3.19 -11.70 2.27
CA GLY A 63 3.05 -11.78 3.73
C GLY A 63 3.85 -10.74 4.51
N SER A 64 4.28 -9.64 3.87
CA SER A 64 5.10 -8.62 4.54
C SER A 64 4.24 -7.59 5.25
N THR A 65 4.80 -6.96 6.28
CA THR A 65 4.22 -5.77 6.91
C THR A 65 5.19 -4.61 6.78
N GLN A 66 4.71 -3.40 6.47
CA GLN A 66 5.56 -2.20 6.49
C GLN A 66 4.77 -1.02 7.02
N THR A 67 5.43 -0.16 7.79
CA THR A 67 4.90 1.14 8.18
C THR A 67 5.95 2.20 7.89
N ALA A 68 5.61 3.16 7.05
CA ALA A 68 6.46 4.25 6.65
C ALA A 68 5.99 5.56 7.26
N ARG A 69 6.94 6.48 7.49
CA ARG A 69 6.63 7.88 7.81
C ARG A 69 6.58 8.67 6.50
N GLN A 70 6.43 9.99 6.59
CA GLN A 70 6.56 10.85 5.41
C GLN A 70 7.93 10.66 4.72
N ASP A 71 7.97 10.86 3.41
CA ASP A 71 9.20 10.86 2.60
C ASP A 71 10.01 9.56 2.70
N SER A 72 9.32 8.43 2.80
CA SER A 72 9.95 7.13 3.02
C SER A 72 9.92 6.27 1.76
N ASP A 73 11.02 5.56 1.52
CA ASP A 73 11.14 4.55 0.46
C ASP A 73 11.52 3.20 1.10
N LEU A 74 10.63 2.22 1.04
CA LEU A 74 10.84 0.89 1.62
C LEU A 74 10.57 -0.22 0.60
N THR A 75 11.46 -1.22 0.62
CA THR A 75 11.24 -2.50 -0.05
C THR A 75 11.44 -3.62 0.94
N ALA A 76 10.46 -4.51 1.06
CA ALA A 76 10.55 -5.69 1.92
C ALA A 76 10.35 -6.97 1.11
N GLY A 77 11.17 -7.97 1.41
CA GLY A 77 11.08 -9.30 0.84
C GLY A 77 9.99 -10.15 1.49
N TYR A 78 9.91 -11.42 1.13
CA TYR A 78 8.95 -12.38 1.72
C TYR A 78 8.94 -12.34 3.26
N GLY A 79 7.76 -12.22 3.86
CA GLY A 79 7.55 -12.32 5.31
C GLY A 79 8.27 -11.28 6.16
N SER A 80 8.70 -10.17 5.56
CA SER A 80 9.47 -9.12 6.24
C SER A 80 8.54 -8.15 6.98
N THR A 81 9.04 -7.49 8.03
CA THR A 81 8.32 -6.52 8.87
C THR A 81 9.13 -5.25 9.08
#